data_AF-A0A4Q7KHF9-F1
#
_entry.id   AF-A0A4Q7KHF9-F1
#
_cell.length_a   1.000
_cell.length_b   1.000
_cell.length_c   1.000
_cell.angle_alpha   90.00
_cell.angle_beta   90.00
_cell.angle_gamma   90.00
#
_symmetry.space_group_name_H-M   'P 1'
#
loop_
_entity.id
_entity.type
_entity.pdbx_description
1 polymer ?
#
loop_
_entity_poly.entity_id
_entity_poly.type
_entity_poly.pdbx_seq_one_letter_code
_entity_poly.pdbx_strand_id
1 'polypeptide(L)'
;MQQVSDRLVELSHRAKAAEDAVAAAKTQTRDKLTDIVDQARQKAERRADGLLADGDRMLEDVDNRWSGMQAQWKNLVRTVRTEVRDTQASFDATRIQRRADRAEQSADMAVAFALAALEEAEYAVLDATLARADANDAAAGVGPN
;
A
#
# COMPACT_ATOMS: atom_id res chain seq x y z
N MET A 1 9.70 -18.49 4.91
CA MET A 1 8.44 -18.24 5.64
C MET A 1 8.60 -17.25 6.79
N GLN A 2 9.61 -17.35 7.67
CA GLN A 2 9.78 -16.40 8.79
C GLN A 2 9.77 -14.93 8.36
N GLN A 3 10.55 -14.58 7.33
CA GLN A 3 10.62 -13.22 6.79
C GLN A 3 9.27 -12.70 6.26
N VAL A 4 8.41 -13.58 5.75
CA VAL A 4 7.07 -13.22 5.26
C VAL A 4 6.13 -12.97 6.43
N SER A 5 6.17 -13.83 7.46
CA SER A 5 5.43 -13.64 8.70
C SER A 5 5.78 -12.32 9.37
N ASP A 6 7.08 -11.98 9.44
CA ASP A 6 7.54 -10.72 10.02
C ASP A 6 7.00 -9.49 9.24
N ARG A 7 6.93 -9.58 7.90
CA ARG A 7 6.35 -8.53 7.05
C ARG A 7 4.84 -8.38 7.25
N LEU A 8 4.11 -9.47 7.48
CA LEU A 8 2.67 -9.42 7.76
C LEU A 8 2.39 -8.80 9.15
N VAL A 9 3.20 -9.12 10.16
CA VAL A 9 3.12 -8.48 11.49
C VAL A 9 3.40 -6.98 11.37
N GLU A 10 4.43 -6.60 10.63
CA GLU A 10 4.73 -5.21 10.37
C GLU A 10 3.56 -4.48 9.66
N LEU A 11 2.91 -5.14 8.70
CA LEU A 11 1.75 -4.59 8.01
C LEU A 11 0.58 -4.34 8.98
N SER A 12 0.27 -5.28 9.86
CA SER A 12 -0.75 -5.14 10.89
C SER A 12 -0.49 -3.93 11.80
N HIS A 13 0.75 -3.80 12.30
CA HIS A 13 1.14 -2.66 13.14
C HIS A 13 1.00 -1.32 12.39
N ARG A 14 1.35 -1.29 11.11
CA ARG A 14 1.23 -0.09 10.27
C ARG A 14 -0.22 0.28 9.99
N ALA A 15 -1.09 -0.70 9.75
CA ALA A 15 -2.53 -0.47 9.57
C ALA A 15 -3.13 0.13 10.86
N LYS A 16 -2.79 -0.43 12.02
CA LYS A 16 -3.24 0.10 13.31
C LYS A 16 -2.76 1.53 13.56
N ALA A 17 -1.48 1.80 13.32
CA ALA A 17 -0.93 3.15 13.47
C ALA A 17 -1.58 4.17 12.53
N ALA A 18 -1.99 3.76 11.32
CA ALA A 18 -2.72 4.61 10.38
C ALA A 18 -4.14 4.93 10.89
N GLU A 19 -4.86 3.92 11.39
CA GLU A 19 -6.17 4.10 12.03
C GLU A 19 -6.09 5.10 13.20
N ASP A 20 -5.13 4.90 14.11
CA ASP A 20 -4.93 5.76 15.28
C ASP A 20 -4.57 7.20 14.88
N ALA A 21 -3.74 7.38 13.86
CA ALA A 21 -3.37 8.70 13.34
C ALA A 21 -4.58 9.44 12.75
N VAL A 22 -5.45 8.74 12.01
CA VAL A 22 -6.69 9.33 11.46
C VAL A 22 -7.68 9.67 12.57
N ALA A 23 -7.84 8.81 13.57
CA ALA A 23 -8.68 9.07 14.73
C ALA A 23 -8.21 10.32 15.50
N ALA A 24 -6.90 10.44 15.73
CA ALA A 24 -6.30 11.59 16.37
C ALA A 24 -6.45 12.87 15.53
N ALA A 25 -6.31 12.78 14.21
CA ALA A 25 -6.41 13.93 13.30
C ALA A 25 -7.78 14.63 13.35
N LYS A 26 -8.87 13.87 13.56
CA LYS A 26 -10.24 14.39 13.65
C LYS A 26 -10.46 15.38 14.80
N THR A 27 -9.61 15.35 15.84
CA THR A 27 -9.74 16.21 17.03
C THR A 27 -8.73 17.36 17.05
N GLN A 28 -7.95 17.56 15.98
CA GLN A 28 -6.88 18.57 15.93
C GLN A 28 -7.29 19.87 15.25
N THR A 29 -6.52 20.94 15.51
CA THR A 29 -6.65 22.21 14.81
C THR A 29 -6.20 22.09 13.35
N ARG A 30 -6.66 23.00 12.49
CA ARG A 30 -6.31 23.02 11.06
C ARG A 30 -4.79 23.01 10.81
N ASP A 31 -4.03 23.78 11.58
CA ASP A 31 -2.58 23.88 11.41
C ASP A 31 -1.91 22.54 11.75
N LYS A 32 -2.28 21.93 12.87
CA LYS A 32 -1.79 20.59 13.25
C LYS A 32 -2.22 19.50 12.26
N LEU A 33 -3.43 19.61 11.72
CA LEU A 33 -3.92 18.70 10.69
C LEU A 33 -3.07 18.80 9.41
N THR A 34 -2.65 20.02 9.05
CA THR A 34 -1.77 20.26 7.90
C THR A 34 -0.41 19.58 8.11
N ASP A 35 0.19 19.74 9.29
CA ASP A 35 1.45 19.08 9.64
C ASP A 35 1.34 17.54 9.61
N ILE A 36 0.25 16.98 10.13
CA ILE A 36 0.00 15.54 10.11
C ILE A 36 -0.09 15.01 8.67
N VAL A 37 -0.82 15.73 7.80
CA VAL A 37 -0.96 15.37 6.37
C VAL A 37 0.39 15.43 5.66
N ASP A 38 1.20 16.46 5.91
CA ASP A 38 2.53 16.59 5.29
C ASP A 38 3.50 15.49 5.75
N GLN A 39 3.47 15.12 7.03
CA GLN A 39 4.26 14.00 7.54
C GLN A 39 3.81 12.67 6.93
N ALA A 40 2.50 12.44 6.82
CA ALA A 40 1.95 11.24 6.19
C ALA A 40 2.38 11.16 4.72
N ARG A 41 2.33 12.28 4.01
CA ARG A 41 2.80 12.38 2.62
C ARG A 41 4.27 12.04 2.48
N GLN A 42 5.16 12.61 3.30
CA GLN A 42 6.60 12.32 3.26
C GLN A 42 6.91 10.86 3.60
N LYS A 43 6.16 10.25 4.53
CA LYS A 43 6.29 8.82 4.85
C LYS A 43 5.88 7.95 3.65
N ALA A 44 4.77 8.31 3.00
CA ALA A 44 4.30 7.61 1.80
C ALA A 44 5.28 7.75 0.62
N GLU A 45 5.85 8.94 0.41
CA GLU A 45 6.89 9.18 -0.62
C GLU A 45 8.12 8.30 -0.38
N ARG A 46 8.71 8.34 0.82
CA ARG A 46 9.89 7.52 1.16
C ARG A 46 9.65 6.02 0.97
N ARG A 47 8.45 5.53 1.28
CA ARG A 47 8.12 4.10 1.10
C ARG A 47 7.87 3.70 -0.34
N ALA A 48 7.22 4.57 -1.11
CA ALA A 48 7.08 4.35 -2.55
C ALA A 48 8.46 4.25 -3.21
N ASP A 49 9.39 5.14 -2.86
CA ASP A 49 10.74 5.14 -3.40
C ASP A 49 11.53 3.89 -2.96
N GLY A 50 11.38 3.47 -1.69
CA GLY A 50 11.97 2.23 -1.18
C GLY A 50 11.48 0.97 -1.89
N LEU A 51 10.17 0.85 -2.11
CA LEU A 51 9.56 -0.27 -2.86
C LEU A 51 10.08 -0.35 -4.30
N LEU A 52 10.26 0.80 -4.95
CA LEU A 52 10.84 0.84 -6.29
C LEU A 52 12.30 0.37 -6.29
N ALA A 53 13.10 0.84 -5.32
CA ALA A 53 14.51 0.49 -5.21
C ALA A 53 14.75 -0.97 -4.77
N ASP A 54 13.89 -1.55 -3.93
CA ASP A 54 13.92 -2.97 -3.58
C ASP A 54 13.48 -3.84 -4.77
N GLY A 55 12.51 -3.35 -5.53
CA GLY A 55 12.01 -3.97 -6.74
C GLY A 55 13.00 -4.05 -7.89
N ASP A 56 13.70 -2.96 -8.16
CA ASP A 56 14.72 -2.92 -9.20
C ASP A 56 15.87 -3.88 -8.86
N ARG A 57 16.19 -4.07 -7.57
CA ARG A 57 17.11 -5.13 -7.10
C ARG A 57 16.55 -6.54 -7.26
N MET A 58 15.25 -6.73 -7.09
CA MET A 58 14.60 -8.04 -7.34
C MET A 58 14.49 -8.37 -8.84
N LEU A 59 14.37 -7.38 -9.73
CA LEU A 59 14.35 -7.59 -11.19
C LEU A 59 15.69 -8.08 -11.76
N GLU A 60 16.81 -7.70 -11.13
CA GLU A 60 18.11 -8.28 -11.48
C GLU A 60 18.14 -9.80 -11.23
N ASP A 61 17.27 -10.31 -10.33
CA ASP A 61 17.17 -11.72 -9.95
C ASP A 61 15.89 -12.46 -10.45
N VAL A 62 14.75 -11.79 -10.74
CA VAL A 62 13.45 -12.44 -11.12
C VAL A 62 12.50 -11.57 -11.98
N ASP A 63 12.20 -12.08 -13.19
CA ASP A 63 10.97 -12.16 -14.02
C ASP A 63 9.94 -11.00 -14.23
N ASN A 64 9.28 -11.02 -15.40
CA ASN A 64 8.31 -10.04 -15.95
C ASN A 64 7.09 -9.69 -15.08
N ARG A 65 6.78 -10.47 -14.04
CA ARG A 65 5.62 -10.22 -13.16
C ARG A 65 5.83 -8.99 -12.27
N TRP A 66 7.07 -8.73 -11.86
CA TRP A 66 7.38 -7.56 -11.01
C TRP A 66 7.21 -6.23 -11.76
N SER A 67 7.64 -6.15 -13.02
CA SER A 67 7.51 -4.92 -13.82
C SER A 67 6.05 -4.51 -14.03
N GLY A 68 5.15 -5.48 -14.20
CA GLY A 68 3.69 -5.27 -14.26
C GLY A 68 3.13 -4.68 -12.96
N MET A 69 3.49 -5.23 -11.80
CA MET A 69 3.09 -4.71 -10.49
C MET A 69 3.64 -3.30 -10.24
N GLN A 70 4.90 -3.05 -10.61
CA GLN A 70 5.54 -1.74 -10.46
C GLN A 70 4.81 -0.66 -11.29
N ALA A 71 4.37 -0.99 -12.51
CA ALA A 71 3.62 -0.08 -13.37
C ALA A 71 2.22 0.24 -12.81
N GLN A 72 1.49 -0.78 -12.34
CA GLN A 72 0.18 -0.59 -11.70
C GLN A 72 0.27 0.26 -10.44
N TRP A 73 1.28 0.01 -9.59
CA TRP A 73 1.57 0.82 -8.41
C TRP A 73 1.90 2.27 -8.76
N LYS A 74 2.80 2.51 -9.72
CA LYS A 74 3.15 3.87 -10.18
C LYS A 74 1.91 4.61 -10.70
N ASN A 75 1.01 3.94 -11.39
CA ASN A 75 -0.25 4.52 -11.88
C ASN A 75 -1.18 4.89 -10.72
N LEU A 76 -1.40 4.00 -9.76
CA LEU A 76 -2.23 4.30 -8.59
C LEU A 76 -1.68 5.49 -7.79
N VAL A 77 -0.39 5.47 -7.46
CA VAL A 77 0.27 6.57 -6.73
C VAL A 77 0.12 7.88 -7.48
N ARG A 78 0.21 7.86 -8.82
CA ARG A 78 -0.02 9.05 -9.65
C ARG A 78 -1.47 9.52 -9.56
N THR A 79 -2.45 8.65 -9.72
CA THR A 79 -3.88 8.99 -9.65
C THR A 79 -4.23 9.64 -8.31
N VAL A 80 -3.88 8.99 -7.19
CA VAL A 80 -4.15 9.52 -5.84
C VAL A 80 -3.45 10.88 -5.64
N ARG A 81 -2.21 11.05 -6.12
CA ARG A 81 -1.48 12.32 -5.98
C ARG A 81 -2.04 13.44 -6.84
N THR A 82 -2.44 13.15 -8.08
CA THR A 82 -3.03 14.16 -8.99
C THR A 82 -4.33 14.67 -8.42
N GLU A 83 -5.19 13.77 -7.93
CA GLU A 83 -6.46 14.14 -7.30
C GLU A 83 -6.24 14.98 -6.03
N VAL A 84 -5.24 14.66 -5.20
CA VAL A 84 -4.89 15.45 -4.01
C VAL A 84 -4.27 16.81 -4.36
N ARG A 85 -3.47 16.92 -5.42
CA ARG A 85 -2.81 18.18 -5.84
C ARG A 85 -3.74 19.14 -6.57
N ASP A 86 -4.57 18.65 -7.49
CA ASP A 86 -5.59 19.47 -8.18
C ASP A 86 -6.57 20.09 -7.17
N THR A 87 -6.72 19.43 -6.05
CA THR A 87 -7.55 19.84 -4.92
C THR A 87 -6.90 21.00 -4.14
N GLN A 88 -5.56 21.14 -4.09
CA GLN A 88 -4.88 22.21 -3.34
C GLN A 88 -4.95 23.61 -3.99
N ALA A 89 -5.18 23.73 -5.30
CA ALA A 89 -4.91 24.95 -6.07
C ALA A 89 -6.09 25.95 -6.27
N SER A 90 -7.25 25.83 -5.61
CA SER A 90 -8.40 26.72 -5.86
C SER A 90 -9.15 27.24 -4.62
N PHE A 91 -9.52 28.53 -4.62
CA PHE A 91 -10.07 29.29 -3.49
C PHE A 91 -11.49 29.85 -3.76
N ASP A 92 -12.46 29.00 -4.10
CA ASP A 92 -13.89 29.34 -4.18
C ASP A 92 -14.67 28.37 -3.26
N ALA A 93 -15.66 28.85 -2.49
CA ALA A 93 -16.37 28.06 -1.49
C ALA A 93 -17.05 26.81 -2.08
N THR A 94 -17.69 26.93 -3.25
CA THR A 94 -18.29 25.78 -3.95
C THR A 94 -17.21 24.79 -4.41
N ARG A 95 -16.02 25.30 -4.77
CA ARG A 95 -14.88 24.46 -5.12
C ARG A 95 -14.24 23.81 -3.90
N ILE A 96 -14.24 24.45 -2.73
CA ILE A 96 -13.73 23.89 -1.47
C ILE A 96 -14.56 22.67 -1.05
N GLN A 97 -15.90 22.75 -1.16
CA GLN A 97 -16.78 21.61 -0.88
C GLN A 97 -16.49 20.43 -1.83
N ARG A 98 -16.47 20.69 -3.16
CA ARG A 98 -16.08 19.68 -4.16
C ARG A 98 -14.65 19.17 -4.01
N ARG A 99 -13.79 19.92 -3.32
CA ARG A 99 -12.43 19.51 -2.96
C ARG A 99 -12.46 18.50 -1.80
N ALA A 100 -13.30 18.74 -0.79
CA ALA A 100 -13.49 17.81 0.31
C ALA A 100 -14.07 16.48 -0.23
N ASP A 101 -15.15 16.53 -1.02
CA ASP A 101 -15.80 15.34 -1.58
C ASP A 101 -14.83 14.48 -2.41
N ARG A 102 -13.99 15.11 -3.25
CA ARG A 102 -12.99 14.39 -4.05
C ARG A 102 -11.89 13.81 -3.18
N ALA A 103 -11.40 14.54 -2.17
CA ALA A 103 -10.40 14.02 -1.25
C ALA A 103 -10.90 12.82 -0.44
N GLU A 104 -12.17 12.82 -0.04
CA GLU A 104 -12.83 11.69 0.62
C GLU A 104 -12.93 10.47 -0.32
N GLN A 105 -13.36 10.68 -1.58
CA GLN A 105 -13.39 9.60 -2.58
C GLN A 105 -12.00 9.02 -2.87
N SER A 106 -10.96 9.87 -3.00
CA SER A 106 -9.59 9.40 -3.17
C SER A 106 -9.10 8.60 -1.96
N ALA A 107 -9.51 8.98 -0.73
CA ALA A 107 -9.17 8.25 0.48
C ALA A 107 -9.85 6.86 0.52
N ASP A 108 -11.13 6.79 0.17
CA ASP A 108 -11.88 5.52 0.07
C ASP A 108 -11.27 4.59 -0.98
N MET A 109 -10.93 5.10 -2.17
CA MET A 109 -10.23 4.32 -3.20
C MET A 109 -8.86 3.81 -2.71
N ALA A 110 -8.11 4.64 -1.98
CA ALA A 110 -6.80 4.24 -1.45
C ALA A 110 -6.93 3.12 -0.39
N VAL A 111 -7.94 3.20 0.49
CA VAL A 111 -8.22 2.14 1.47
C VAL A 111 -8.68 0.86 0.78
N ALA A 112 -9.61 0.94 -0.17
CA ALA A 112 -10.09 -0.21 -0.93
C ALA A 112 -8.94 -0.92 -1.68
N PHE A 113 -8.03 -0.15 -2.28
CA PHE A 113 -6.84 -0.72 -2.91
C PHE A 113 -5.92 -1.41 -1.90
N ALA A 114 -5.67 -0.78 -0.74
CA ALA A 114 -4.80 -1.35 0.28
C ALA A 114 -5.34 -2.68 0.83
N LEU A 115 -6.66 -2.80 0.98
CA LEU A 115 -7.33 -4.04 1.36
C LEU A 115 -7.16 -5.12 0.29
N ALA A 116 -7.43 -4.80 -0.98
CA ALA A 116 -7.24 -5.75 -2.08
C ALA A 116 -5.78 -6.23 -2.22
N ALA A 117 -4.81 -5.31 -2.05
CA ALA A 117 -3.39 -5.64 -2.08
C ALA A 117 -2.97 -6.55 -0.91
N LEU A 118 -3.61 -6.42 0.26
CA LEU A 118 -3.39 -7.30 1.39
C LEU A 118 -3.93 -8.71 1.13
N GLU A 119 -5.14 -8.83 0.58
CA GLU A 119 -5.74 -10.11 0.20
C GLU A 119 -4.88 -10.86 -0.84
N GLU A 120 -4.36 -10.16 -1.84
CA GLU A 120 -3.44 -10.75 -2.83
C GLU A 120 -2.10 -11.18 -2.22
N ALA A 121 -1.59 -10.42 -1.25
CA ALA A 121 -0.38 -10.80 -0.53
C ALA A 121 -0.61 -12.07 0.30
N GLU A 122 -1.76 -12.20 0.96
CA GLU A 122 -2.14 -13.42 1.68
C GLU A 122 -2.20 -14.63 0.73
N TYR A 123 -2.90 -14.48 -0.40
CA TYR A 123 -2.99 -15.52 -1.43
C TYR A 123 -1.59 -15.99 -1.89
N ALA A 124 -0.71 -15.06 -2.27
CA ALA A 124 0.63 -15.40 -2.76
C ALA A 124 1.49 -16.13 -1.70
N VAL A 125 1.31 -15.79 -0.42
CA VAL A 125 2.01 -16.44 0.69
C VAL A 125 1.50 -17.86 0.92
N LEU A 126 0.19 -18.07 0.85
CA LEU A 126 -0.41 -19.40 0.96
C LEU A 126 0.02 -20.29 -0.21
N ASP A 127 -0.01 -19.77 -1.44
CA ASP A 127 0.45 -20.48 -2.65
C ASP A 127 1.93 -20.89 -2.55
N ALA A 128 2.81 -19.98 -2.10
CA ALA A 128 4.21 -20.30 -1.86
C ALA A 128 4.41 -21.35 -0.75
N THR A 129 3.54 -21.36 0.26
CA THR A 129 3.56 -22.37 1.34
C THR A 129 3.19 -23.74 0.80
N LEU A 130 2.13 -23.81 -0.01
CA LEU A 130 1.69 -25.04 -0.67
C LEU A 130 2.79 -25.60 -1.58
N ALA A 131 3.35 -24.77 -2.46
CA ALA A 131 4.44 -25.18 -3.35
C ALA A 131 5.66 -25.73 -2.58
N ARG A 132 5.94 -25.22 -1.38
CA ARG A 132 7.01 -25.75 -0.52
C ARG A 132 6.65 -27.09 0.11
N ALA A 133 5.39 -27.29 0.49
CA ALA A 133 4.91 -28.57 1.00
C ALA A 133 5.00 -29.65 -0.09
N ASP A 134 4.50 -29.35 -1.30
CA ASP A 134 4.56 -30.25 -2.46
C ASP A 134 6.00 -30.66 -2.78
N ALA A 135 6.95 -29.71 -2.72
CA ALA A 135 8.37 -30.00 -2.93
C ALA A 135 8.96 -30.92 -1.85
N ASN A 136 8.54 -30.77 -0.59
CA ASN A 136 8.98 -31.66 0.50
C ASN A 136 8.41 -33.07 0.35
N ASP A 137 7.14 -33.20 -0.04
CA ASP A 137 6.47 -34.49 -0.24
C ASP A 137 7.10 -35.27 -1.42
N ALA A 138 7.38 -34.56 -2.52
CA ALA A 138 8.12 -35.10 -3.65
C ALA A 138 9.54 -35.55 -3.26
N ALA A 139 10.24 -34.78 -2.42
CA ALA A 139 11.56 -35.15 -1.92
C ALA A 139 11.54 -36.34 -0.93
N ALA A 140 10.43 -36.54 -0.21
CA ALA A 140 10.23 -37.65 0.72
C ALA A 140 9.79 -38.95 0.02
N GLY A 141 9.55 -38.93 -1.29
CA GLY A 141 9.09 -40.11 -2.04
C GLY A 141 7.62 -40.48 -1.78
N VAL A 142 6.86 -39.61 -1.14
CA VAL A 142 5.41 -39.77 -0.96
C VAL A 142 4.75 -39.20 -2.21
N GLY A 143 4.72 -40.00 -3.27
CA GLY A 143 3.98 -39.65 -4.49
C GLY A 143 2.47 -39.57 -4.20
N PRO A 144 1.73 -38.69 -4.90
CA PRO A 144 0.33 -38.43 -4.59
C PRO A 144 -0.53 -39.69 -4.77
N ASN A 145 -1.35 -39.98 -3.76
CA ASN A 145 -2.47 -40.93 -3.83
C ASN A 145 -3.69 -40.26 -4.44
#